data_AF-A0A1S4ERG1-F1
#
_entry.id   AF-A0A1S4ERG1-F1
#
_cell.length_a   1.000
_cell.length_b   1.000
_cell.length_c   1.000
_cell.angle_alpha   90.00
_cell.angle_beta   90.00
_cell.angle_gamma   90.00
#
_symmetry.space_group_name_H-M   'P 1'
#
loop_
_entity.id
_entity.type
_entity.pdbx_description
1 polymer ?
#
loop_
_entity_poly.entity_id
_entity_poly.type
_entity_poly.pdbx_seq_one_letter_code
_entity_poly.pdbx_strand_id
1 'polypeptide(L)'
;MSLPALFNICLLLFLVMFIFAIFGMSFFMNVKEKSGIDDVYNFKTFFQSFILLFQMSTSAGWDGVLDGIINEEDCDAPVPEMGVGTES
;
A
#
# COMPACT_ATOMS: atom_id res chain seq x y z
N MET A 1 4.59 -10.61 -32.72
CA MET A 1 3.16 -10.25 -32.84
C MET A 1 2.41 -10.45 -31.52
N SER A 2 2.96 -9.96 -30.41
CA SER A 2 2.36 -10.05 -29.05
C SER A 2 2.51 -8.75 -28.24
N LEU A 3 3.33 -7.81 -28.71
CA LEU A 3 3.58 -6.52 -28.04
C LEU A 3 2.30 -5.68 -27.84
N PRO A 4 1.36 -5.59 -28.82
CA PRO A 4 0.10 -4.87 -28.61
C PRO A 4 -0.81 -5.54 -27.56
N ALA A 5 -0.81 -6.88 -27.51
CA ALA A 5 -1.59 -7.63 -26.53
C ALA A 5 -0.99 -7.52 -25.12
N LEU A 6 0.34 -7.56 -25.01
CA LEU A 6 1.07 -7.35 -23.76
C LEU A 6 0.80 -5.95 -23.19
N PHE A 7 0.80 -4.91 -24.03
CA PHE A 7 0.52 -3.55 -23.61
C PHE A 7 -0.88 -3.39 -23.00
N ASN A 8 -1.91 -4.04 -23.58
CA ASN A 8 -3.26 -4.02 -23.02
C ASN A 8 -3.33 -4.69 -21.64
N ILE A 9 -2.62 -5.80 -21.45
CA ILE A 9 -2.54 -6.48 -20.15
C ILE A 9 -1.82 -5.60 -19.13
N CYS A 10 -0.71 -4.95 -19.53
CA CYS A 10 0.01 -4.01 -18.67
C CYS A 10 -0.85 -2.80 -18.28
N LEU A 11 -1.64 -2.25 -19.20
CA LEU A 11 -2.58 -1.17 -18.91
C LEU A 11 -3.68 -1.61 -17.94
N LEU A 12 -4.22 -2.81 -18.12
CA LEU A 12 -5.22 -3.38 -17.21
C LEU A 12 -4.62 -3.60 -15.82
N LEU A 13 -3.41 -4.17 -15.74
CA LEU A 13 -2.69 -4.38 -14.48
C LEU A 13 -2.36 -3.04 -13.80
N PHE A 14 -1.95 -2.02 -14.56
CA PHE A 14 -1.74 -0.67 -14.06
C PHE A 14 -3.02 -0.06 -13.48
N LEU A 15 -4.16 -0.20 -14.17
CA LEU A 15 -5.46 0.27 -13.70
C LEU A 15 -5.88 -0.42 -12.41
N VAL A 16 -5.67 -1.74 -12.31
CA VAL A 16 -5.92 -2.50 -11.10
C VAL A 16 -5.04 -2.01 -9.94
N MET A 17 -3.73 -1.90 -10.16
CA MET A 17 -2.80 -1.36 -9.16
C MET A 17 -3.17 0.06 -8.72
N PHE A 18 -3.62 0.91 -9.65
CA PHE A 18 -4.06 2.27 -9.35
C PHE A 18 -5.24 2.28 -8.37
N ILE A 19 -6.28 1.47 -8.64
CA ILE A 19 -7.46 1.38 -7.76
C ILE A 19 -7.05 0.91 -6.36
N PHE A 20 -6.22 -0.13 -6.29
CA PHE A 20 -5.74 -0.66 -5.00
C PHE A 20 -4.84 0.32 -4.26
N ALA A 21 -4.06 1.15 -4.95
CA ALA A 21 -3.23 2.18 -4.31
C ALA A 21 -4.10 3.23 -3.62
N ILE A 22 -5.18 3.69 -4.26
CA ILE A 22 -6.10 4.67 -3.68
C ILE A 22 -6.82 4.09 -2.45
N PHE A 23 -7.32 2.86 -2.54
CA PHE A 23 -7.95 2.21 -1.39
C PHE A 23 -6.95 1.91 -0.27
N GLY A 24 -5.74 1.47 -0.62
CA GLY A 24 -4.67 1.19 0.34
C GLY A 24 -4.30 2.42 1.15
N MET A 25 -4.13 3.58 0.51
CA MET A 25 -3.91 4.84 1.23
C MET A 25 -5.09 5.20 2.13
N SER A 26 -6.33 5.00 1.67
CA SER A 26 -7.51 5.39 2.45
C SER A 26 -7.69 4.56 3.73
N PHE A 27 -7.25 3.29 3.71
CA PHE A 27 -7.42 2.37 4.85
C PHE A 27 -6.16 2.19 5.69
N PHE A 28 -4.98 2.21 5.07
CA PHE A 28 -3.73 1.76 5.69
C PHE A 28 -2.66 2.86 5.83
N MET A 29 -2.99 4.13 5.57
CA MET A 29 -2.04 5.25 5.68
C MET A 29 -1.45 5.42 7.08
N ASN A 30 -2.23 5.12 8.13
CA ASN A 30 -1.83 5.28 9.54
C ASN A 30 -1.43 3.95 10.20
N VAL A 31 -1.18 2.90 9.42
CA VAL A 31 -0.68 1.63 9.97
C VAL A 31 0.75 1.84 10.47
N LYS A 32 1.04 1.28 11.65
CA LYS A 32 2.37 1.34 12.26
C LYS A 32 3.36 0.53 11.42
N GLU A 33 4.58 1.03 11.31
CA GLU A 33 5.66 0.32 10.62
C GLU A 33 6.06 -0.92 11.41
N LYS A 34 5.62 -2.08 10.93
CA LYS A 34 5.95 -3.41 11.43
C LYS A 34 5.95 -4.39 10.26
N SER A 35 6.73 -5.45 10.41
CA SER A 35 6.75 -6.64 9.55
C SER A 35 6.57 -6.32 8.05
N GLY A 36 7.55 -5.69 7.39
CA GLY A 36 7.48 -5.45 5.95
C GLY A 36 6.70 -4.19 5.52
N ILE A 37 6.10 -3.45 6.46
CA ILE A 37 5.80 -2.02 6.28
C ILE A 37 6.95 -1.20 6.87
N ASP A 38 7.55 -0.34 6.05
CA ASP A 38 8.73 0.47 6.37
C ASP A 38 8.67 1.81 5.63
N ASP A 39 9.65 2.70 5.83
CA ASP A 39 9.74 4.04 5.23
C ASP A 39 9.59 4.06 3.69
N VAL A 40 10.00 2.99 3.02
CA VAL A 40 9.94 2.87 1.55
C VAL A 40 8.69 2.12 1.07
N TYR A 41 8.26 1.10 1.82
CA TYR A 41 7.17 0.20 1.45
C TYR A 41 5.98 0.41 2.40
N ASN A 42 5.13 1.38 2.09
CA ASN A 42 3.98 1.74 2.92
C ASN A 42 2.83 2.34 2.08
N PHE A 43 1.72 2.65 2.75
CA PHE A 43 0.54 3.28 2.17
C PHE A 43 0.40 4.78 2.49
N LYS A 44 1.49 5.48 2.83
CA LYS A 44 1.44 6.91 3.21
C LYS A 44 1.30 7.82 1.99
N THR A 45 1.93 7.46 0.86
CA THR A 45 1.82 8.21 -0.40
C THR A 45 1.47 7.30 -1.56
N PHE A 46 0.99 7.92 -2.65
CA PHE A 46 0.58 7.18 -3.84
C PHE A 46 1.73 6.36 -4.44
N PHE A 47 2.93 6.93 -4.51
CA PHE A 47 4.08 6.25 -5.12
C PHE A 47 4.63 5.13 -4.25
N GLN A 48 4.66 5.31 -2.92
CA GLN A 48 5.02 4.24 -1.98
C GLN A 48 4.02 3.08 -2.07
N SER A 49 2.72 3.39 -2.10
CA SER A 49 1.64 2.41 -2.27
C SER A 49 1.79 1.65 -3.60
N PHE A 50 2.15 2.36 -4.67
CA PHE A 50 2.38 1.78 -5.98
C PHE A 50 3.57 0.81 -5.99
N ILE A 51 4.70 1.18 -5.38
CA ILE A 51 5.89 0.31 -5.28
C ILE A 51 5.56 -0.97 -4.48
N LEU A 52 4.89 -0.83 -3.34
CA LEU A 52 4.48 -1.95 -2.51
C LEU A 52 3.50 -2.89 -3.23
N LEU A 53 2.52 -2.35 -3.98
CA LEU A 53 1.61 -3.14 -4.81
C LEU A 53 2.32 -3.79 -6.01
N PHE A 54 3.30 -3.11 -6.61
CA PHE A 54 4.11 -3.69 -7.68
C PHE A 54 4.90 -4.91 -7.17
N GLN A 55 5.51 -4.81 -5.99
CA GLN A 55 6.19 -5.95 -5.35
C GLN A 55 5.22 -7.10 -5.08
N MET A 56 4.05 -6.83 -4.49
CA MET A 56 3.03 -7.86 -4.25
C MET A 56 2.48 -8.48 -5.53
N SER A 57 2.42 -7.75 -6.65
CA SER A 57 2.01 -8.32 -7.94
C SER A 57 2.94 -9.43 -8.44
N THR A 58 4.18 -9.45 -7.96
CA THR A 58 5.17 -10.51 -8.19
C THR A 58 5.13 -11.61 -7.12
N SER A 59 4.18 -11.53 -6.18
CA SER A 59 4.04 -12.42 -5.02
C SER A 59 5.18 -12.34 -4.01
N ALA A 60 5.96 -11.26 -3.99
CA ALA A 60 7.08 -11.09 -3.07
C ALA A 60 6.68 -10.26 -1.83
N GLY A 61 7.00 -10.76 -0.63
CA GLY A 61 6.84 -10.02 0.63
C GLY A 61 5.39 -9.68 1.03
N TRP A 62 4.40 -10.35 0.45
CA TRP A 62 2.99 -10.16 0.79
C TRP A 62 2.66 -10.64 2.21
N ASP A 63 3.41 -11.62 2.70
CA ASP A 63 3.31 -12.21 4.04
C ASP A 63 3.69 -11.21 5.12
N GLY A 64 4.80 -10.47 4.90
CA GLY A 64 5.17 -9.35 5.75
C GLY A 64 4.08 -8.27 5.72
N VAL A 65 3.78 -7.74 4.53
CA VAL A 65 2.78 -6.66 4.40
C VAL A 65 1.45 -7.01 5.07
N LEU A 66 0.98 -8.26 4.94
CA LEU A 66 -0.22 -8.73 5.62
C LEU A 66 -0.07 -8.71 7.15
N ASP A 67 1.04 -9.23 7.68
CA ASP A 67 1.35 -9.20 9.12
C ASP A 67 1.38 -7.77 9.65
N GLY A 68 2.02 -6.84 8.93
CA GLY A 68 2.05 -5.42 9.31
C GLY A 68 0.67 -4.75 9.36
N ILE A 69 -0.26 -5.13 8.46
CA ILE A 69 -1.60 -4.54 8.39
C ILE A 69 -2.56 -5.14 9.43
N ILE A 70 -2.44 -6.43 9.72
CA ILE A 70 -3.33 -7.13 10.67
C ILE A 70 -2.84 -7.04 12.12
N ASN A 71 -1.60 -6.59 12.34
CA ASN A 71 -1.04 -6.47 13.69
C ASN A 71 -1.78 -5.37 14.48
N GLU A 72 -2.51 -5.80 15.51
CA GLU A 72 -3.21 -4.90 16.45
C GLU A 72 -2.40 -4.70 17.77
N GLU A 73 -1.18 -5.23 17.84
CA GLU A 73 -0.32 -5.11 19.03
C GLU A 73 0.35 -3.74 19.10
N ASP A 74 0.25 -3.09 20.26
CA ASP A 74 0.78 -1.73 20.51
C ASP A 74 0.22 -0.67 19.53
N CYS A 75 -1.06 -0.80 19.15
CA CYS A 75 -1.80 0.21 18.41
C CYS A 75 -2.40 1.25 19.34
N ASP A 76 -2.19 2.53 19.03
CA ASP A 76 -2.86 3.63 19.71
C ASP A 76 -4.33 3.72 19.30
N ALA A 77 -5.18 4.18 20.22
CA ALA A 77 -6.60 4.38 19.93
C ALA A 77 -6.76 5.41 18.78
N PRO A 78 -7.72 5.20 17.85
CA PRO A 78 -7.94 6.12 16.76
C PRO A 78 -8.30 7.49 17.31
N VAL A 79 -7.44 8.47 17.06
CA VAL A 79 -7.64 9.84 17.54
C VAL A 79 -8.68 10.50 16.63
N PRO A 80 -9.85 10.91 17.15
CA PRO A 80 -10.95 11.41 16.32
C PRO A 80 -10.63 12.71 15.55
N GLU A 81 -9.52 13.38 15.87
CA GLU A 81 -9.07 14.64 15.25
C GLU A 81 -8.00 14.46 14.16
N MET A 82 -7.62 13.23 13.79
CA MET A 82 -6.52 12.96 12.86
C MET A 82 -6.85 13.23 11.36
N GLY A 83 -7.72 14.20 11.11
CA GLY A 83 -7.92 14.85 9.81
C GLY A 83 -7.17 16.18 9.66
N VAL A 84 -6.42 16.64 10.67
CA VAL A 84 -5.61 17.86 10.59
C VAL A 84 -4.19 17.54 11.02
N GLY A 85 -3.26 17.64 10.09
CA GLY A 85 -1.83 17.61 10.38
C GLY A 85 -1.50 18.71 11.39
N THR A 86 -1.13 18.31 12.59
CA THR A 86 -0.35 19.15 13.49
C THR A 86 0.97 18.43 13.71
N GLU A 87 1.95 18.80 12.88
CA GLU A 87 3.36 18.74 13.23
C GLU A 87 3.55 19.42 14.59
N SER A 88 4.23 18.72 15.49
CA SER A 88 4.85 19.29 16.70
C SER A 88 6.34 19.05 16.63
#